data_AF-A0A0S7XLZ1-F1
#
_entry.id   AF-A0A0S7XLZ1-F1
#
_cell.length_a   1.000
_cell.length_b   1.000
_cell.length_c   1.000
_cell.angle_alpha   90.00
_cell.angle_beta   90.00
_cell.angle_gamma   90.00
#
_symmetry.space_group_name_H-M   'P 1'
#
loop_
_entity.id
_entity.type
_entity.pdbx_description
1 polymer ?
#
loop_
_entity_poly.entity_id
_entity_poly.type
_entity_poly.pdbx_seq_one_letter_code
_entity_poly.pdbx_strand_id
1 'polypeptide(L)'
;MLRIDRDSARGFTLIELLVVIAIIAILAAILFPVFARAKARGQLITCLSNIKQLGLAFLLYTEDWNGGFPRDGAIGTTDGWVSCPTGHYGVKIREGSIWPYTNDPNVYKCPMDWKKSIVQMTYSMNSEIGRPGYTLESAPLSVGDVRQPSRCILLVEEDDFSALGIGLNDGTFVPFGMLDWPAKRHMGGGNHFFVDGHAKWYRYEQLVVTDEHGRPKDVTDLGKELYTP
;
A
#
# COMPACT_ATOMS: atom_id res chain seq x y z
N MET A 1 -55.96 -18.64 -50.32
CA MET A 1 -56.62 -17.77 -49.33
C MET A 1 -56.07 -18.17 -47.95
N LEU A 2 -55.07 -17.46 -47.43
CA LEU A 2 -54.44 -17.76 -46.13
C LEU A 2 -54.94 -16.73 -45.11
N ARG A 3 -55.65 -17.19 -44.08
CA ARG A 3 -56.03 -16.40 -42.90
C ARG A 3 -54.78 -16.23 -42.03
N ILE A 4 -54.33 -14.99 -41.86
CA ILE A 4 -53.36 -14.62 -40.82
C ILE A 4 -54.20 -14.33 -39.57
N ASP A 5 -54.26 -15.28 -38.64
CA ASP A 5 -54.75 -14.98 -37.29
C ASP A 5 -53.73 -14.05 -36.63
N ARG A 6 -54.13 -12.80 -36.38
CA ARG A 6 -53.36 -11.87 -35.55
C ARG A 6 -53.54 -12.32 -34.11
N ASP A 7 -52.54 -12.98 -33.55
CA ASP A 7 -52.43 -13.11 -32.10
C ASP A 7 -52.45 -11.71 -31.48
N SER A 8 -53.48 -11.44 -30.70
CA SER A 8 -53.63 -10.23 -29.90
C SER A 8 -52.42 -10.09 -28.97
N ALA A 9 -51.41 -9.32 -29.37
CA ALA A 9 -50.26 -9.02 -28.54
C ALA A 9 -50.75 -8.38 -27.24
N ARG A 10 -50.71 -9.13 -26.14
CA ARG A 10 -51.03 -8.63 -24.81
C ARG A 10 -50.06 -7.50 -24.49
N GLY A 11 -50.57 -6.28 -24.38
CA GLY A 11 -49.78 -5.10 -24.01
C GLY A 11 -49.35 -5.20 -22.55
N PHE A 12 -48.11 -4.83 -22.28
CA PHE A 12 -47.55 -4.76 -20.93
C PHE A 12 -48.26 -3.66 -20.14
N THR A 13 -48.75 -3.95 -18.93
CA THR A 13 -49.39 -2.96 -18.08
C THR A 13 -48.34 -2.13 -17.33
N LEU A 14 -48.69 -0.89 -16.99
CA LEU A 14 -47.81 0.01 -16.22
C LEU A 14 -47.49 -0.57 -14.84
N ILE A 15 -48.42 -1.33 -14.24
CA ILE A 15 -48.24 -1.98 -12.93
C ILE A 15 -47.20 -3.11 -13.03
N GLU A 16 -47.27 -3.95 -14.07
CA GLU A 16 -46.29 -5.03 -14.28
C GLU A 16 -44.87 -4.47 -14.44
N LEU A 17 -44.71 -3.36 -15.17
CA LEU A 17 -43.41 -2.71 -15.32
C LEU A 17 -42.91 -2.15 -13.98
N LEU A 18 -43.80 -1.53 -13.20
CA LEU A 18 -43.46 -0.92 -11.92
C LEU A 18 -43.03 -1.95 -10.88
N VAL A 19 -43.70 -3.11 -10.81
CA VAL A 19 -43.31 -4.20 -9.89
C VAL A 19 -41.94 -4.77 -10.26
N VAL A 20 -41.64 -4.93 -11.55
CA VAL A 20 -40.34 -5.46 -12.01
C VAL A 20 -39.20 -4.51 -11.63
N ILE A 21 -39.34 -3.21 -11.90
CA ILE A 21 -38.30 -2.24 -11.51
C ILE A 21 -38.16 -2.15 -9.99
N ALA A 22 -39.24 -2.30 -9.23
CA ALA A 22 -39.20 -2.32 -7.77
C ALA A 22 -38.40 -3.52 -7.25
N ILE A 23 -38.63 -4.71 -7.81
CA ILE A 23 -37.85 -5.92 -7.46
C ILE A 23 -36.38 -5.73 -7.83
N ILE A 24 -36.07 -5.24 -9.04
CA ILE A 24 -34.68 -4.97 -9.45
C ILE A 24 -34.01 -3.96 -8.51
N ALA A 25 -34.71 -2.90 -8.11
CA ALA A 25 -34.19 -1.89 -7.19
C ALA A 25 -33.87 -2.47 -5.81
N ILE A 26 -34.74 -3.34 -5.27
CA ILE A 26 -34.50 -4.02 -3.98
C ILE A 26 -33.28 -4.94 -4.07
N LEU A 27 -33.18 -5.74 -5.14
CA LEU A 27 -32.04 -6.65 -5.35
C LEU A 27 -30.74 -5.87 -5.51
N ALA A 28 -30.75 -4.79 -6.30
CA ALA A 28 -29.58 -3.93 -6.50
C ALA A 28 -29.13 -3.25 -5.20
N ALA A 29 -30.08 -2.80 -4.37
CA ALA A 29 -29.79 -2.15 -3.09
C ALA A 29 -29.03 -3.07 -2.10
N ILE A 30 -29.31 -4.37 -2.11
CA ILE A 30 -28.59 -5.35 -1.27
C ILE A 30 -27.27 -5.76 -1.93
N LEU A 31 -27.24 -5.92 -3.25
CA LEU A 31 -26.06 -6.42 -3.97
C LEU A 31 -24.92 -5.40 -4.03
N PHE A 32 -25.23 -4.10 -4.21
CA PHE A 32 -24.22 -3.05 -4.34
C PHE A 32 -23.25 -2.94 -3.14
N PRO A 33 -23.72 -2.86 -1.87
CA PRO A 33 -22.80 -2.78 -0.73
C PRO A 33 -21.96 -4.05 -0.53
N VAL A 34 -22.53 -5.22 -0.84
CA VAL A 34 -21.80 -6.50 -0.77
C VAL A 34 -20.72 -6.56 -1.84
N PHE A 35 -21.05 -6.20 -3.07
CA PHE A 35 -20.12 -6.18 -4.19
C PHE A 35 -18.97 -5.20 -3.96
N ALA A 36 -19.24 -4.00 -3.44
CA ALA A 36 -18.21 -3.03 -3.09
C ALA A 36 -17.21 -3.58 -2.06
N ARG A 37 -17.69 -4.25 -1.00
CA ARG A 37 -16.81 -4.89 0.00
C ARG A 37 -16.01 -6.05 -0.58
N ALA A 38 -16.63 -6.87 -1.44
CA ALA A 38 -15.94 -7.98 -2.09
C ALA A 38 -14.81 -7.49 -3.01
N LYS A 39 -15.06 -6.45 -3.81
CA LYS A 39 -14.04 -5.81 -4.64
C LYS A 39 -12.88 -5.26 -3.81
N ALA A 40 -13.18 -4.53 -2.74
CA ALA A 40 -12.15 -3.98 -1.84
C ALA A 40 -11.28 -5.08 -1.21
N ARG A 41 -11.87 -6.21 -0.80
CA ARG A 41 -11.12 -7.37 -0.32
C ARG A 41 -10.23 -7.99 -1.40
N GLY A 42 -10.71 -8.09 -2.64
CA GLY A 42 -9.89 -8.56 -3.77
C GLY A 42 -8.70 -7.67 -4.05
N GLN A 43 -8.89 -6.34 -3.99
CA GLN A 43 -7.78 -5.39 -4.14
C GLN A 43 -6.80 -5.45 -2.96
N LEU A 44 -7.27 -5.66 -1.73
CA LEU A 44 -6.41 -5.88 -0.55
C LEU A 44 -5.49 -7.10 -0.75
N ILE A 45 -6.03 -8.23 -1.24
CA ILE A 45 -5.24 -9.43 -1.54
C ILE A 45 -4.17 -9.13 -2.59
N THR A 46 -4.50 -8.31 -3.58
CA THR A 46 -3.54 -7.88 -4.61
C THR A 46 -2.41 -7.05 -3.99
N CYS A 47 -2.72 -6.07 -3.13
CA CYS A 47 -1.68 -5.27 -2.48
C CYS A 47 -0.84 -6.10 -1.50
N LEU A 48 -1.41 -7.10 -0.83
CA LEU A 48 -0.65 -8.05 -0.01
C LEU A 48 0.29 -8.92 -0.87
N SER A 49 -0.12 -9.29 -2.08
CA SER A 49 0.76 -9.98 -3.04
C SER A 49 1.89 -9.06 -3.51
N ASN A 50 1.58 -7.80 -3.86
CA ASN A 50 2.57 -6.82 -4.32
C ASN A 50 3.64 -6.56 -3.25
N ILE A 51 3.24 -6.30 -2.00
CA ILE A 51 4.22 -6.06 -0.93
C ILE A 51 5.07 -7.30 -0.62
N LYS A 52 4.53 -8.51 -0.78
CA LYS A 52 5.31 -9.75 -0.66
C LYS A 52 6.32 -9.88 -1.80
N GLN A 53 5.92 -9.58 -3.03
CA GLN A 53 6.84 -9.62 -4.19
C GLN A 53 7.98 -8.61 -4.02
N LEU A 54 7.67 -7.39 -3.57
CA LEU A 54 8.69 -6.40 -3.21
C LEU A 54 9.57 -6.89 -2.06
N GLY A 55 8.98 -7.33 -0.95
CA GLY A 55 9.72 -7.80 0.21
C GLY A 55 10.66 -8.97 -0.10
N LEU A 56 10.23 -9.92 -0.94
CA LEU A 56 11.10 -10.98 -1.44
C LEU A 56 12.25 -10.45 -2.30
N ALA A 57 12.01 -9.43 -3.12
CA ALA A 57 13.09 -8.77 -3.86
C ALA A 57 14.14 -8.10 -2.94
N PHE A 58 13.71 -7.53 -1.81
CA PHE A 58 14.65 -7.05 -0.78
C PHE A 58 15.47 -8.19 -0.17
N LEU A 59 14.86 -9.34 0.11
CA LEU A 59 15.58 -10.48 0.66
C LEU A 59 16.53 -11.12 -0.36
N LEU A 60 16.16 -11.17 -1.63
CA LEU A 60 17.08 -11.59 -2.71
C LEU A 60 18.27 -10.61 -2.84
N TYR A 61 18.02 -9.31 -2.70
CA TYR A 61 19.10 -8.32 -2.67
C TYR A 61 20.06 -8.59 -1.51
N THR A 62 19.57 -8.89 -0.30
CA THR A 62 20.45 -9.15 0.84
C THR A 62 21.31 -10.41 0.64
N GLU A 63 20.80 -11.43 -0.05
CA GLU A 63 21.57 -12.63 -0.42
C GLU A 63 22.78 -12.29 -1.31
N ASP A 64 22.60 -11.37 -2.27
CA ASP A 64 23.67 -10.94 -3.18
C ASP A 64 24.64 -9.91 -2.55
N TRP A 65 24.22 -9.21 -1.48
CA TRP A 65 24.94 -8.09 -0.88
C TRP A 65 25.39 -8.35 0.58
N ASN A 66 25.91 -9.55 0.86
CA ASN A 66 26.46 -9.94 2.17
C ASN A 66 25.49 -9.72 3.36
N GLY A 67 24.20 -9.91 3.14
CA GLY A 67 23.15 -9.68 4.13
C GLY A 67 22.77 -8.21 4.32
N GLY A 68 23.41 -7.26 3.64
CA GLY A 68 23.10 -5.83 3.73
C GLY A 68 21.79 -5.47 3.04
N PHE A 69 20.93 -4.70 3.71
CA PHE A 69 19.77 -4.10 3.04
C PHE A 69 20.21 -2.99 2.08
N PRO A 70 19.43 -2.68 1.04
CA PRO A 70 19.68 -1.49 0.25
C PRO A 70 19.45 -0.23 1.11
N ARG A 71 19.99 0.90 0.68
CA ARG A 71 19.63 2.20 1.27
C ARG A 71 18.14 2.49 1.05
N ASP A 72 17.54 3.26 1.95
CA ASP A 72 16.22 3.85 1.72
C ASP A 72 16.21 4.78 0.50
N GLY A 73 15.05 5.32 0.13
CA GLY A 73 14.89 6.14 -1.06
C GLY A 73 15.19 7.63 -0.85
N ALA A 74 16.04 7.99 0.12
CA ALA A 74 16.19 9.36 0.58
C ALA A 74 16.41 10.38 -0.55
N ILE A 75 15.88 11.58 -0.38
CA ILE A 75 15.96 12.64 -1.38
C ILE A 75 17.40 12.99 -1.71
N GLY A 76 17.68 13.13 -3.01
CA GLY A 76 19.01 13.45 -3.53
C GLY A 76 19.92 12.22 -3.65
N THR A 77 19.44 11.04 -3.27
CA THR A 77 20.17 9.78 -3.43
C THR A 77 19.80 9.06 -4.70
N THR A 78 20.72 8.23 -5.20
CA THR A 78 20.53 7.41 -6.42
C THR A 78 20.92 5.95 -6.21
N ASP A 79 21.40 5.61 -5.00
CA ASP A 79 21.91 4.30 -4.57
C ASP A 79 20.90 3.52 -3.69
N GLY A 80 19.71 4.08 -3.47
CA GLY A 80 18.63 3.46 -2.70
C GLY A 80 17.90 2.33 -3.42
N TRP A 81 16.99 1.67 -2.70
CA TRP A 81 16.04 0.68 -3.26
C TRP A 81 15.19 1.27 -4.39
N VAL A 82 15.00 2.59 -4.35
CA VAL A 82 14.53 3.46 -5.41
C VAL A 82 15.48 4.65 -5.54
N SER A 83 15.59 5.22 -6.74
CA SER A 83 16.40 6.41 -7.00
C SER A 83 15.55 7.67 -6.86
N CYS A 84 15.98 8.68 -6.09
CA CYS A 84 15.25 9.93 -5.87
C CYS A 84 16.14 11.18 -6.10
N PRO A 85 16.62 11.43 -7.33
CA PRO A 85 17.63 12.46 -7.59
C PRO A 85 17.11 13.91 -7.50
N THR A 86 15.82 14.16 -7.77
CA THR A 86 15.30 15.52 -8.03
C THR A 86 14.20 15.97 -7.09
N GLY A 87 14.34 15.72 -5.78
CA GLY A 87 13.37 16.16 -4.77
C GLY A 87 12.19 15.19 -4.60
N HIS A 88 11.32 15.52 -3.65
CA HIS A 88 10.03 14.86 -3.45
C HIS A 88 9.33 14.75 -4.81
N TYR A 89 8.86 13.57 -5.19
CA TYR A 89 8.20 13.26 -6.47
C TYR A 89 9.09 12.91 -7.67
N GLY A 90 10.41 12.98 -7.55
CA GLY A 90 11.36 12.61 -8.60
C GLY A 90 11.73 11.12 -8.66
N VAL A 91 10.93 10.24 -8.06
CA VAL A 91 11.35 8.85 -7.84
C VAL A 91 11.34 8.03 -9.12
N LYS A 92 12.43 7.29 -9.32
CA LYS A 92 12.63 6.40 -10.45
C LYS A 92 12.84 4.98 -9.96
N ILE A 93 11.75 4.21 -9.95
CA ILE A 93 11.74 2.81 -9.51
C ILE A 93 12.67 1.91 -10.32
N ARG A 94 12.86 2.21 -11.62
CA ARG A 94 13.69 1.41 -12.54
C ARG A 94 15.19 1.61 -12.36
N GLU A 95 15.57 2.71 -11.70
CA GLU A 95 16.97 3.03 -11.38
C GLU A 95 17.31 2.59 -9.94
N GLY A 96 16.37 2.00 -9.22
CA GLY A 96 16.57 1.51 -7.85
C GLY A 96 17.33 0.19 -7.79
N SER A 97 18.03 -0.04 -6.68
CA SER A 97 18.89 -1.21 -6.48
C SER A 97 18.14 -2.55 -6.47
N ILE A 98 16.84 -2.56 -6.15
CA ILE A 98 16.01 -3.77 -6.14
C ILE A 98 15.28 -4.04 -7.47
N TRP A 99 15.35 -3.13 -8.45
CA TRP A 99 14.68 -3.29 -9.75
C TRP A 99 15.04 -4.60 -10.48
N PRO A 100 16.30 -5.08 -10.47
CA PRO A 100 16.66 -6.34 -11.13
C PRO A 100 15.88 -7.57 -10.62
N TYR A 101 15.40 -7.54 -9.38
CA TYR A 101 14.71 -8.66 -8.74
C TYR A 101 13.19 -8.58 -8.90
N THR A 102 12.64 -7.40 -9.20
CA THR A 102 11.19 -7.19 -9.40
C THR A 102 10.82 -7.20 -10.88
N ASN A 103 11.51 -6.40 -11.69
CA ASN A 103 11.29 -6.20 -13.13
C ASN A 103 9.82 -5.96 -13.56
N ASP A 104 8.98 -5.46 -12.65
CA ASP A 104 7.58 -5.11 -12.91
C ASP A 104 7.24 -3.80 -12.18
N PRO A 105 6.88 -2.71 -12.89
CA PRO A 105 6.52 -1.47 -12.22
C PRO A 105 5.19 -1.58 -11.45
N ASN A 106 4.33 -2.54 -11.77
CA ASN A 106 3.02 -2.66 -11.14
C ASN A 106 3.10 -3.15 -9.69
N VAL A 107 4.18 -3.85 -9.30
CA VAL A 107 4.33 -4.31 -7.92
C VAL A 107 4.61 -3.16 -6.94
N TYR A 108 5.09 -2.02 -7.43
CA TYR A 108 5.38 -0.84 -6.62
C TYR A 108 4.12 -0.08 -6.18
N LYS A 109 2.96 -0.34 -6.82
CA LYS A 109 1.73 0.41 -6.57
C LYS A 109 0.60 -0.47 -6.08
N CYS A 110 -0.12 -0.01 -5.06
CA CYS A 110 -1.35 -0.67 -4.62
C CYS A 110 -2.54 -0.25 -5.51
N PRO A 111 -3.36 -1.17 -6.05
CA PRO A 111 -4.57 -0.83 -6.81
C PRO A 111 -5.65 -0.03 -6.05
N MET A 112 -5.58 0.08 -4.72
CA MET A 112 -6.45 0.97 -3.92
C MET A 112 -5.83 2.34 -3.65
N ASP A 113 -4.62 2.57 -4.16
CA ASP A 113 -4.04 3.90 -4.20
C ASP A 113 -4.75 4.75 -5.27
N TRP A 114 -5.81 5.41 -4.80
CA TRP A 114 -6.74 6.24 -5.55
C TRP A 114 -6.13 7.58 -5.95
N LYS A 115 -5.05 8.01 -5.28
CA LYS A 115 -4.32 9.18 -5.71
C LYS A 115 -3.43 8.77 -6.88
N LYS A 116 -3.48 9.58 -7.94
CA LYS A 116 -2.38 9.65 -8.89
C LYS A 116 -1.21 10.30 -8.15
N SER A 117 -0.65 9.60 -7.16
CA SER A 117 0.65 9.98 -6.63
C SER A 117 1.53 10.20 -7.85
N ILE A 118 2.15 11.37 -7.89
CA ILE A 118 3.12 11.75 -8.92
C ILE A 118 4.28 10.72 -8.88
N VAL A 119 4.43 10.07 -7.73
CA VAL A 119 5.34 8.97 -7.44
C VAL A 119 4.71 7.66 -7.89
N GLN A 120 5.46 6.87 -8.66
CA GLN A 120 5.02 5.58 -9.17
C GLN A 120 5.07 4.46 -8.11
N MET A 121 4.76 4.76 -6.84
CA MET A 121 4.77 3.77 -5.76
C MET A 121 3.75 4.05 -4.64
N THR A 122 3.49 3.03 -3.82
CA THR A 122 2.68 3.09 -2.59
C THR A 122 3.41 2.55 -1.36
N TYR A 123 4.54 1.87 -1.55
CA TYR A 123 5.30 1.22 -0.49
C TYR A 123 6.58 2.00 -0.23
N SER A 124 6.96 2.11 1.04
CA SER A 124 8.17 2.80 1.47
C SER A 124 8.97 1.93 2.42
N MET A 125 10.30 2.05 2.34
CA MET A 125 11.23 1.31 3.18
C MET A 125 11.40 1.99 4.53
N ASN A 126 11.36 1.21 5.61
CA ASN A 126 11.69 1.70 6.94
C ASN A 126 13.12 2.27 6.99
N SER A 127 13.23 3.56 7.26
CA SER A 127 14.49 4.28 7.33
C SER A 127 15.39 3.81 8.47
N GLU A 128 14.84 3.27 9.56
CA GLU A 128 15.65 2.73 10.66
C GLU A 128 16.49 1.52 10.21
N ILE A 129 16.13 0.88 9.09
CA ILE A 129 16.90 -0.18 8.45
C ILE A 129 17.77 0.37 7.31
N GLY A 130 17.18 1.16 6.39
CA GLY A 130 17.87 1.62 5.19
C GLY A 130 18.86 2.77 5.42
N ARG A 131 18.66 3.54 6.50
CA ARG A 131 19.49 4.69 6.87
C ARG A 131 19.30 5.05 8.36
N PRO A 132 19.83 4.21 9.27
CA PRO A 132 19.66 4.38 10.72
C PRO A 132 20.06 5.79 11.18
N GLY A 133 19.22 6.44 11.99
CA GLY A 133 19.49 7.81 12.48
C GLY A 133 19.37 8.91 11.42
N TYR A 134 18.84 8.60 10.22
CA TYR A 134 18.50 9.58 9.18
C TYR A 134 19.69 10.40 8.64
N THR A 135 20.91 9.88 8.72
CA THR A 135 22.09 10.57 8.18
C THR A 135 22.53 9.92 6.86
N LEU A 136 22.96 10.73 5.88
CA LEU A 136 23.43 10.20 4.58
C LEU A 136 24.71 9.36 4.70
N GLU A 137 25.46 9.54 5.79
CA GLU A 137 26.68 8.76 6.09
C GLU A 137 26.36 7.38 6.69
N SER A 138 25.15 7.19 7.24
CA SER A 138 24.74 5.91 7.83
C SER A 138 24.69 4.82 6.76
N ALA A 139 25.37 3.70 7.03
CA ALA A 139 25.21 2.48 6.25
C ALA A 139 23.87 1.80 6.60
N PRO A 140 23.20 1.16 5.63
CA PRO A 140 22.05 0.31 5.91
C PRO A 140 22.41 -0.83 6.85
N LEU A 141 21.45 -1.30 7.64
CA LEU A 141 21.64 -2.49 8.48
C LEU A 141 21.76 -3.75 7.62
N SER A 142 22.40 -4.77 8.17
CA SER A 142 22.31 -6.12 7.66
C SER A 142 21.17 -6.91 8.32
N VAL A 143 20.73 -7.99 7.70
CA VAL A 143 19.74 -8.92 8.28
C VAL A 143 20.18 -9.40 9.67
N GLY A 144 21.49 -9.56 9.91
CA GLY A 144 22.05 -10.00 11.19
C GLY A 144 22.01 -8.94 12.30
N ASP A 145 21.87 -7.66 11.94
CA ASP A 145 21.77 -6.56 12.91
C ASP A 145 20.36 -6.42 13.49
N VAL A 146 19.34 -6.95 12.80
CA VAL A 146 17.95 -6.91 13.23
C VAL A 146 17.69 -7.97 14.28
N ARG A 147 17.39 -7.54 15.51
CA ARG A 147 17.28 -8.45 16.68
C ARG A 147 16.04 -9.34 16.63
N GLN A 148 14.94 -8.81 16.12
CA GLN A 148 13.66 -9.52 16.03
C GLN A 148 13.07 -9.41 14.63
N PRO A 149 13.59 -10.18 13.64
CA PRO A 149 13.14 -10.12 12.25
C PRO A 149 11.62 -10.26 12.05
N SER A 150 10.96 -11.11 12.84
CA SER A 150 9.52 -11.33 12.79
C SER A 150 8.69 -10.23 13.46
N ARG A 151 9.34 -9.24 14.07
CA ARG A 151 8.70 -8.08 14.69
C ARG A 151 9.21 -6.76 14.09
N CYS A 152 10.18 -6.77 13.20
CA CYS A 152 10.66 -5.57 12.53
C CYS A 152 10.01 -5.42 11.16
N ILE A 153 9.29 -4.31 10.95
CA ILE A 153 8.71 -3.95 9.66
C ILE A 153 9.80 -3.38 8.75
N LEU A 154 9.95 -4.00 7.59
CA LEU A 154 10.83 -3.56 6.51
C LEU A 154 10.13 -2.62 5.53
N LEU A 155 8.93 -3.00 5.08
CA LEU A 155 8.14 -2.21 4.13
C LEU A 155 6.78 -1.84 4.72
N VAL A 156 6.40 -0.60 4.48
CA VAL A 156 5.13 -0.02 4.91
C VAL A 156 4.38 0.44 3.67
N GLU A 157 3.09 0.12 3.57
CA GLU A 157 2.21 0.93 2.71
C GLU A 157 2.09 2.31 3.36
N GLU A 158 2.64 3.33 2.73
CA GLU A 158 2.67 4.68 3.30
C GLU A 158 1.42 5.47 2.88
N ASP A 159 0.90 6.32 3.75
CA ASP A 159 -0.21 7.21 3.44
C ASP A 159 0.24 8.40 2.58
N ASP A 160 -0.69 8.94 1.80
CA ASP A 160 -0.43 10.13 0.97
C ASP A 160 -0.35 11.42 1.80
N PHE A 161 -0.56 11.34 3.11
CA PHE A 161 -0.61 12.47 4.02
C PHE A 161 0.40 12.25 5.15
N SER A 162 1.51 12.96 5.05
CA SER A 162 2.61 13.04 6.01
C SER A 162 2.45 14.30 6.87
N ALA A 163 3.14 14.49 8.00
CA ALA A 163 2.94 15.72 8.79
C ALA A 163 3.42 16.99 8.08
N LEU A 164 4.19 16.86 7.00
CA LEU A 164 4.60 17.98 6.16
C LEU A 164 3.67 18.17 4.94
N GLY A 165 2.60 17.38 4.81
CA GLY A 165 1.67 17.44 3.69
C GLY A 165 2.24 16.96 2.35
N ILE A 166 3.38 16.26 2.40
CA ILE A 166 4.20 15.85 1.25
C ILE A 166 4.46 14.34 1.27
N GLY A 167 3.51 13.51 1.75
CA GLY A 167 3.69 12.05 1.88
C GLY A 167 3.98 11.35 0.57
N LEU A 168 4.29 10.04 0.63
CA LEU A 168 4.62 9.17 -0.50
C LEU A 168 5.44 9.90 -1.57
N ASN A 169 6.70 10.15 -1.27
CA ASN A 169 7.50 11.15 -1.99
C ASN A 169 8.87 10.66 -2.46
N ASP A 170 9.50 9.76 -1.72
CA ASP A 170 10.90 9.37 -1.92
C ASP A 170 11.12 7.85 -1.70
N GLY A 171 10.13 7.11 -1.21
CA GLY A 171 10.25 5.67 -0.90
C GLY A 171 10.91 5.39 0.45
N THR A 172 11.08 6.41 1.27
CA THR A 172 11.51 6.31 2.66
C THR A 172 10.29 6.41 3.56
N PHE A 173 10.23 5.55 4.56
CA PHE A 173 9.26 5.64 5.64
C PHE A 173 10.01 6.05 6.90
N VAL A 174 9.79 7.28 7.35
CA VAL A 174 10.35 7.83 8.59
C VAL A 174 9.31 7.72 9.72
N PRO A 175 9.39 6.69 10.57
CA PRO A 175 8.38 6.43 11.59
C PRO A 175 8.36 7.45 12.73
N PHE A 176 9.48 8.14 13.00
CA PHE A 176 9.63 9.01 14.17
C PHE A 176 9.75 10.48 13.78
N GLY A 177 9.27 11.38 14.63
CA GLY A 177 9.27 12.82 14.35
C GLY A 177 8.12 13.29 13.44
N MET A 178 7.09 12.45 13.28
CA MET A 178 5.85 12.74 12.54
C MET A 178 6.01 12.88 11.02
N LEU A 179 7.14 12.51 10.42
CA LEU A 179 7.32 12.76 8.99
C LEU A 179 6.35 11.93 8.16
N ASP A 180 6.38 10.59 8.26
CA ASP A 180 5.56 9.70 7.43
C ASP A 180 4.59 8.84 8.25
N TRP A 181 3.47 8.44 7.63
CA TRP A 181 2.42 7.68 8.29
C TRP A 181 2.04 6.43 7.49
N PRO A 182 1.71 5.30 8.14
CA PRO A 182 1.23 4.12 7.44
C PRO A 182 -0.15 4.38 6.81
N ALA A 183 -0.49 3.69 5.73
CA ALA A 183 -1.71 3.88 4.98
C ALA A 183 -2.96 3.44 5.76
N LYS A 184 -4.08 4.13 5.50
CA LYS A 184 -5.43 3.74 5.96
C LYS A 184 -6.33 3.14 4.87
N ARG A 185 -5.78 2.87 3.67
CA ARG A 185 -6.52 2.53 2.44
C ARG A 185 -7.27 1.17 2.49
N HIS A 186 -6.81 0.21 3.29
CA HIS A 186 -7.30 -1.18 3.32
C HIS A 186 -8.34 -1.44 4.41
N MET A 187 -9.52 -0.83 4.30
CA MET A 187 -10.57 -0.94 5.33
C MET A 187 -10.10 -0.46 6.72
N GLY A 188 -9.39 0.67 6.74
CA GLY A 188 -8.90 1.29 7.98
C GLY A 188 -7.51 0.82 8.41
N GLY A 189 -6.69 0.30 7.49
CA GLY A 189 -5.33 -0.15 7.78
C GLY A 189 -4.49 -0.32 6.53
N GLY A 190 -3.37 -1.04 6.67
CA GLY A 190 -2.39 -1.27 5.61
C GLY A 190 -1.65 -2.60 5.76
N ASN A 191 -1.11 -3.10 4.65
CA ASN A 191 -0.22 -4.25 4.62
C ASN A 191 1.22 -3.80 4.90
N HIS A 192 1.93 -4.63 5.65
CA HIS A 192 3.30 -4.40 6.07
C HIS A 192 4.11 -5.67 5.81
N PHE A 193 5.37 -5.53 5.43
CA PHE A 193 6.29 -6.65 5.23
C PHE A 193 7.36 -6.63 6.30
N PHE A 194 7.72 -7.79 6.81
CA PHE A 194 8.65 -7.97 7.92
C PHE A 194 9.98 -8.51 7.45
N VAL A 195 11.03 -8.24 8.23
CA VAL A 195 12.40 -8.64 7.91
C VAL A 195 12.56 -10.16 7.80
N ASP A 196 11.74 -10.96 8.49
CA ASP A 196 11.73 -12.43 8.36
C ASP A 196 11.02 -12.97 7.09
N GLY A 197 10.45 -12.09 6.27
CA GLY A 197 9.79 -12.45 5.03
C GLY A 197 8.27 -12.60 5.09
N HIS A 198 7.62 -12.48 6.25
CA HIS A 198 6.17 -12.51 6.31
C HIS A 198 5.55 -11.14 6.01
N ALA A 199 4.27 -11.14 5.60
CA ALA A 199 3.50 -9.92 5.45
C ALA A 199 2.24 -10.00 6.31
N LYS A 200 1.88 -8.87 6.93
CA LYS A 200 0.75 -8.78 7.85
C LYS A 200 0.01 -7.46 7.68
N TRP A 201 -1.31 -7.55 7.77
CA TRP A 201 -2.17 -6.37 7.80
C TRP A 201 -2.33 -5.88 9.24
N TYR A 202 -2.18 -4.58 9.45
CA TYR A 202 -2.47 -3.91 10.71
C TYR A 202 -3.54 -2.85 10.50
N ARG A 203 -4.42 -2.73 11.49
CA ARG A 203 -5.33 -1.59 11.58
C ARG A 203 -4.51 -0.34 11.90
N TYR A 204 -4.85 0.78 11.26
CA TYR A 204 -4.12 2.04 11.41
C TYR A 204 -3.99 2.47 12.88
N GLU A 205 -5.08 2.36 13.64
CA GLU A 205 -5.12 2.73 15.07
C GLU A 205 -4.29 1.80 15.98
N GLN A 206 -3.79 0.66 15.48
CA GLN A 206 -2.85 -0.18 16.22
C GLN A 206 -1.41 0.35 16.13
N LEU A 207 -1.12 1.16 15.12
CA LEU A 207 0.22 1.68 14.85
C LEU A 207 0.31 3.16 15.18
N VAL A 208 -0.77 3.92 14.98
CA VAL A 208 -0.79 5.38 15.06
C VAL A 208 -1.78 5.87 16.12
N VAL A 209 -1.33 6.82 16.94
CA VAL A 209 -2.17 7.60 17.86
C VAL A 209 -2.76 8.78 17.08
N THR A 210 -4.08 8.93 17.10
CA THR A 210 -4.79 10.03 16.46
C THR A 210 -5.40 11.01 17.46
N ASP A 211 -5.58 12.26 17.06
CA ASP A 211 -6.34 13.27 17.81
C ASP A 211 -7.86 13.07 17.70
N GLU A 212 -8.63 13.95 18.34
CA GLU A 212 -10.10 13.95 18.32
C GLU A 212 -10.72 14.16 16.93
N HIS A 213 -9.94 14.69 15.98
CA HIS A 213 -10.33 14.87 14.59
C HIS A 213 -9.83 13.72 13.69
N GLY A 214 -9.21 12.69 14.27
CA GLY A 214 -8.67 11.53 13.54
C GLY A 214 -7.35 11.81 12.82
N ARG A 215 -6.66 12.92 13.13
CA ARG A 215 -5.36 13.27 12.54
C ARG A 215 -4.24 12.57 13.30
N PRO A 216 -3.19 12.06 12.63
CA PRO A 216 -2.08 11.41 13.31
C PRO A 216 -1.31 12.38 14.20
N LYS A 217 -0.88 11.91 15.38
CA LYS A 217 -0.16 12.70 16.38
C LYS A 217 1.15 12.04 16.82
N ASP A 218 1.14 10.73 17.03
CA ASP A 218 2.33 9.96 17.43
C ASP A 218 2.17 8.51 16.97
N VAL A 219 3.25 7.74 17.07
CA VAL A 219 3.24 6.29 16.93
C VAL A 219 2.92 5.64 18.28
N THR A 220 2.09 4.60 18.26
CA THR A 220 1.80 3.76 19.44
C THR A 220 3.04 3.02 19.93
N ASP A 221 3.01 2.45 21.13
CA ASP A 221 4.11 1.61 21.63
C ASP A 221 4.35 0.40 20.74
N LEU A 222 3.28 -0.20 20.22
CA LEU A 222 3.38 -1.29 19.25
C LEU A 222 4.07 -0.81 17.96
N GLY A 223 3.68 0.34 17.41
CA GLY A 223 4.34 0.89 16.22
C GLY A 223 5.81 1.17 16.46
N LYS A 224 6.18 1.75 17.62
CA LYS A 224 7.57 2.00 18.01
C LYS A 224 8.38 0.71 18.05
N GLU A 225 7.82 -0.33 18.66
CA GLU A 225 8.43 -1.66 18.68
C GLU A 225 8.61 -2.24 17.28
N LEU A 226 7.59 -2.12 16.42
CA LEU A 226 7.61 -2.74 15.09
C LEU A 226 8.49 -2.00 14.08
N TYR A 227 8.71 -0.69 14.25
CA TYR A 227 9.56 0.11 13.36
C TYR A 227 11.03 0.12 13.78
N THR A 228 11.36 -0.40 14.97
CA THR A 228 12.74 -0.44 15.46
C THR A 228 13.37 -1.81 15.13
N PRO A 229 14.57 -1.84 14.53
CA PRO A 229 15.32 -3.07 14.24
C PRO A 229 15.91 -3.78 15.46
#